data_AF-A0A354BIL7-F1
#
_entry.id   AF-A0A354BIL7-F1
#
_cell.length_a   1.000
_cell.length_b   1.000
_cell.length_c   1.000
_cell.angle_alpha   90.00
_cell.angle_beta   90.00
_cell.angle_gamma   90.00
#
_symmetry.space_group_name_H-M   'P 1'
#
loop_
_entity.id
_entity.type
_entity.pdbx_description
1 polymer ?
#
loop_
_entity_poly.entity_id
_entity_poly.type
_entity_poly.pdbx_seq_one_letter_code
_entity_poly.pdbx_strand_id
1 'polypeptide(L)'
;GSVFGPKPRSYAYSMPKKKYRAALQSALSAKVAGGNLFVVANLSLEQPKTKFLAQALSGFGGGAEVLLIAGKSQSGIMQAAGNLVSVKVLGADQLNVYDVVRAQVVVVSEHELAAINEVWS
;
A
#
# COMPACT_ATOMS: atom_id res chain seq x y z
N GLY A 1 43.23 -13.12 13.01
CA GLY A 1 42.67 -12.29 11.95
C GLY A 1 41.79 -13.15 11.07
N SER A 2 40.57 -12.73 10.76
CA SER A 2 39.69 -13.47 9.85
C SER A 2 40.18 -13.28 8.41
N VAL A 3 40.62 -14.37 7.78
CA VAL A 3 41.17 -14.38 6.40
C VAL A 3 40.11 -13.95 5.36
N PHE A 4 38.81 -14.08 5.68
CA PHE A 4 37.70 -13.64 4.84
C PHE A 4 36.68 -12.81 5.63
N GLY A 5 36.99 -11.53 5.85
CA GLY A 5 36.02 -10.56 6.37
C GLY A 5 34.98 -10.15 5.32
N PRO A 6 33.79 -9.68 5.73
CA PRO A 6 32.76 -9.22 4.81
C PRO A 6 33.25 -7.98 4.03
N LYS A 7 33.14 -8.03 2.70
CA LYS A 7 33.46 -6.91 1.82
C LYS A 7 32.19 -6.14 1.45
N PRO A 8 32.23 -4.80 1.42
CA PRO A 8 31.10 -4.01 0.95
C PRO A 8 30.73 -4.41 -0.48
N ARG A 9 29.47 -4.75 -0.70
CA ARG A 9 28.92 -5.06 -2.02
C ARG A 9 27.48 -4.56 -2.10
N SER A 10 27.05 -4.23 -3.31
CA SER A 10 25.63 -4.03 -3.58
C SER A 10 24.92 -5.37 -3.71
N TYR A 11 23.69 -5.43 -3.19
CA TYR A 11 22.74 -6.54 -3.38
C TYR A 11 21.57 -6.17 -4.29
N ALA A 12 21.57 -4.95 -4.84
CA ALA A 12 20.53 -4.50 -5.75
C ALA A 12 20.61 -5.29 -7.07
N TYR A 13 19.45 -5.77 -7.53
CA TYR A 13 19.29 -6.37 -8.85
C TYR A 13 18.06 -5.77 -9.52
N SER A 14 18.11 -5.62 -10.84
CA SER A 14 17.00 -5.08 -11.62
C SER A 14 16.17 -6.21 -12.24
N MET A 15 14.86 -6.04 -12.28
CA MET A 15 13.91 -7.00 -12.87
C MET A 15 13.30 -6.38 -14.15
N PRO A 16 13.01 -7.19 -15.19
CA PRO A 16 12.31 -6.69 -16.37
C PRO A 16 10.95 -6.06 -15.99
N LYS A 17 10.65 -4.88 -16.54
CA LYS A 17 9.43 -4.12 -16.25
C LYS A 17 8.14 -4.95 -16.42
N LYS A 18 8.08 -5.81 -17.46
CA LYS A 18 6.94 -6.70 -17.71
C LYS A 18 6.71 -7.69 -16.56
N LYS A 19 7.78 -8.28 -16.01
CA LYS A 19 7.67 -9.22 -14.89
C LYS A 19 7.25 -8.50 -13.60
N TYR A 20 7.74 -7.27 -13.39
CA TYR A 20 7.33 -6.45 -12.25
C TYR A 20 5.83 -6.13 -12.29
N ARG A 21 5.32 -5.70 -13.45
CA ARG A 21 3.87 -5.45 -13.63
C ARG A 21 3.03 -6.71 -13.40
N ALA A 22 3.45 -7.84 -13.96
CA ALA A 22 2.77 -9.12 -13.75
C ALA A 22 2.74 -9.54 -12.26
N ALA A 23 3.84 -9.32 -11.52
CA ALA A 23 3.90 -9.60 -10.08
C ALA A 23 2.92 -8.73 -9.29
N LEU A 24 2.78 -7.45 -9.65
CA LEU A 24 1.86 -6.52 -9.02
C LEU A 24 0.39 -6.91 -9.29
N GLN A 25 0.05 -7.22 -10.54
CA GLN A 25 -1.27 -7.73 -10.91
C GLN A 25 -1.59 -9.05 -10.18
N SER A 26 -0.64 -9.97 -10.11
CA SER A 26 -0.79 -11.22 -9.36
C SER A 26 -0.98 -10.99 -7.86
N ALA A 27 -0.27 -10.04 -7.27
CA ALA A 27 -0.40 -9.71 -5.85
C ALA A 27 -1.78 -9.10 -5.53
N LEU A 28 -2.27 -8.18 -6.38
CA LEU A 28 -3.61 -7.62 -6.25
C LEU A 28 -4.69 -8.70 -6.42
N SER A 29 -4.56 -9.55 -7.44
CA SER A 29 -5.48 -10.68 -7.67
C SER A 29 -5.55 -11.61 -6.46
N ALA A 30 -4.40 -11.91 -5.83
CA ALA A 30 -4.36 -12.71 -4.61
C ALA A 30 -5.09 -12.03 -3.43
N LYS A 31 -5.02 -10.70 -3.30
CA LYS A 31 -5.78 -9.96 -2.26
C LYS A 31 -7.28 -10.00 -2.50
N VAL A 32 -7.71 -9.88 -3.76
CA VAL A 32 -9.12 -10.02 -4.15
C VAL A 32 -9.62 -11.43 -3.85
N ALA A 33 -8.87 -12.46 -4.27
CA ALA A 33 -9.21 -13.86 -4.00
C ALA A 33 -9.30 -14.18 -2.50
N GLY A 34 -8.47 -13.51 -1.68
CA GLY A 34 -8.51 -13.61 -0.23
C GLY A 34 -9.57 -12.74 0.47
N GLY A 35 -10.36 -11.95 -0.27
CA GLY A 35 -11.38 -11.06 0.31
C GLY A 35 -10.82 -9.88 1.11
N ASN A 36 -9.53 -9.55 0.92
CA ASN A 36 -8.82 -8.54 1.72
C ASN A 36 -8.62 -7.21 0.97
N LEU A 37 -9.32 -7.03 -0.15
CA LEU A 37 -9.31 -5.78 -0.91
C LEU A 37 -10.68 -5.12 -0.78
N PHE A 38 -10.70 -3.90 -0.24
CA PHE A 38 -11.91 -3.11 -0.05
C PHE A 38 -11.85 -1.85 -0.92
N VAL A 39 -12.97 -1.56 -1.59
CA VAL A 39 -13.13 -0.33 -2.37
C VAL A 39 -14.08 0.59 -1.60
N VAL A 40 -13.66 1.83 -1.38
CA VAL A 40 -14.42 2.84 -0.64
C VAL A 40 -14.72 4.02 -1.57
N ALA A 41 -15.99 4.39 -1.69
CA ALA A 41 -16.43 5.48 -2.58
C ALA A 41 -15.82 6.83 -2.17
N ASN A 42 -15.84 7.14 -0.88
CA ASN A 42 -15.27 8.38 -0.34
C ASN A 42 -14.45 8.12 0.92
N LEU A 43 -13.15 8.40 0.82
CA LEU A 43 -12.23 8.50 1.94
C LEU A 43 -12.13 10.00 2.31
N SER A 44 -12.98 10.45 3.21
CA SER A 44 -12.91 11.81 3.76
C SER A 44 -12.88 11.75 5.28
N LEU A 45 -12.02 12.58 5.88
CA LEU A 45 -11.94 12.76 7.33
C LEU A 45 -12.32 14.21 7.63
N GLU A 46 -13.32 14.41 8.48
CA GLU A 46 -13.71 15.75 8.95
C GLU A 46 -12.57 16.45 9.71
N GLN A 47 -11.73 15.67 10.39
CA GLN A 47 -10.54 16.14 11.08
C GLN A 47 -9.37 15.19 10.81
N PRO A 48 -8.16 15.68 10.47
CA PRO A 48 -6.99 14.86 10.21
C PRO A 48 -6.38 14.33 11.53
N LYS A 49 -7.16 13.54 12.28
CA LYS A 49 -6.70 12.91 13.53
C LYS A 49 -6.53 11.41 13.34
N THR A 50 -5.38 10.92 13.81
CA THR A 50 -4.99 9.51 13.83
C THR A 50 -6.06 8.61 14.47
N LYS A 51 -6.71 9.07 15.54
CA LYS A 51 -7.74 8.33 16.26
C LYS A 51 -8.95 7.99 15.39
N PHE A 52 -9.43 8.93 14.59
CA PHE A 52 -10.57 8.70 13.69
C PHE A 52 -10.20 7.72 12.57
N LEU A 53 -8.99 7.86 12.01
CA LEU A 53 -8.51 6.95 10.98
C LEU A 53 -8.30 5.52 11.53
N ALA A 54 -7.72 5.38 12.72
CA ALA A 54 -7.58 4.08 13.39
C ALA A 54 -8.94 3.42 13.69
N GLN A 55 -9.93 4.21 14.08
CA GLN A 55 -11.29 3.71 14.33
C GLN A 55 -12.03 3.35 13.03
N ALA A 56 -11.82 4.07 11.94
CA ALA A 56 -12.36 3.70 10.63
C ALA A 56 -11.73 2.38 10.13
N LEU A 57 -10.43 2.22 10.32
CA LEU A 57 -9.69 1.03 9.89
C LEU A 57 -9.95 -0.21 10.74
N SER A 58 -10.37 -0.06 12.00
CA SER A 58 -10.68 -1.22 12.86
C SER A 58 -11.82 -2.07 12.31
N GLY A 59 -12.74 -1.48 11.55
CA GLY A 59 -13.84 -2.19 10.88
C GLY A 59 -13.41 -3.06 9.69
N PHE A 60 -12.26 -2.78 9.08
CA PHE A 60 -11.77 -3.51 7.89
C PHE A 60 -10.72 -4.58 8.21
N GLY A 61 -10.27 -4.65 9.47
CA GLY A 61 -9.21 -5.56 9.90
C GLY A 61 -8.44 -4.97 11.07
N GLY A 62 -9.05 -4.95 12.25
CA GLY A 62 -8.49 -4.39 13.47
C GLY A 62 -7.07 -4.89 13.78
N GLY A 63 -6.09 -4.00 13.69
CA GLY A 63 -4.69 -4.24 14.10
C GLY A 63 -3.78 -4.82 13.02
N ALA A 64 -4.30 -5.15 11.84
CA ALA A 64 -3.52 -5.65 10.72
C ALA A 64 -2.73 -4.54 10.01
N GLU A 65 -1.69 -4.91 9.25
CA GLU A 65 -1.04 -3.96 8.35
C GLU A 65 -1.98 -3.61 7.19
N VAL A 66 -2.32 -2.32 7.07
CA VAL A 66 -3.26 -1.78 6.08
C VAL A 66 -2.51 -0.93 5.08
N LEU A 67 -2.76 -1.18 3.80
CA LEU A 67 -2.35 -0.31 2.70
C LEU A 67 -3.56 0.51 2.24
N LEU A 68 -3.50 1.81 2.45
CA LEU A 68 -4.45 2.78 1.93
C LEU A 68 -3.94 3.37 0.62
N ILE A 69 -4.73 3.25 -0.44
CA ILE A 69 -4.45 3.91 -1.72
C ILE A 69 -5.32 5.16 -1.83
N ALA A 70 -4.67 6.31 -1.64
CA ALA A 70 -5.29 7.61 -1.64
C ALA A 70 -4.49 8.60 -2.50
N GLY A 71 -5.20 9.37 -3.31
CA GLY A 71 -4.62 10.38 -4.18
C GLY A 71 -4.02 11.58 -3.43
N LYS A 72 -3.22 12.37 -4.15
CA LYS A 72 -2.58 13.60 -3.64
C LYS A 72 -3.58 14.63 -3.10
N SER A 73 -4.85 14.56 -3.50
CA SER A 73 -5.93 15.43 -3.04
C SER A 73 -6.34 15.18 -1.58
N GLN A 74 -5.96 14.05 -0.97
CA GLN A 74 -6.38 13.67 0.39
C GLN A 74 -5.25 13.85 1.42
N SER A 75 -4.68 15.06 1.48
CA SER A 75 -3.55 15.40 2.37
C SER A 75 -3.85 15.12 3.86
N GLY A 76 -5.10 15.30 4.30
CA GLY A 76 -5.53 15.02 5.67
C GLY A 76 -5.39 13.54 6.08
N ILE A 77 -5.54 12.62 5.13
CA ILE A 77 -5.39 11.17 5.37
C ILE A 77 -3.92 10.81 5.48
N MET A 78 -3.08 11.39 4.61
CA MET A 78 -1.64 11.21 4.69
C MET A 78 -1.08 11.73 6.03
N GLN A 79 -1.57 12.88 6.49
CA GLN A 79 -1.21 13.43 7.82
C GLN A 79 -1.71 12.53 8.96
N ALA A 80 -2.96 12.07 8.90
CA ALA A 80 -3.54 11.22 9.94
C ALA A 80 -2.90 9.83 10.01
N ALA A 81 -2.43 9.28 8.88
CA ALA A 81 -1.78 7.98 8.83
C ALA A 81 -0.29 8.02 9.22
N GLY A 82 0.37 9.19 9.13
CA GLY A 82 1.82 9.31 9.32
C GLY A 82 2.35 8.81 10.67
N ASN A 83 1.53 8.79 11.72
CA ASN A 83 1.91 8.30 13.04
C ASN A 83 1.47 6.85 13.33
N LEU A 84 0.80 6.17 12.38
CA LEU A 84 0.31 4.80 12.53
C LEU A 84 1.26 3.83 11.84
N VAL A 85 2.02 3.06 12.61
CA VAL A 85 3.01 2.10 12.08
C VAL A 85 2.36 1.00 11.23
N SER A 86 1.13 0.60 11.58
CA SER A 86 0.37 -0.42 10.86
C SER A 86 -0.29 0.09 9.58
N VAL A 87 -0.27 1.39 9.30
CA VAL A 87 -0.99 1.97 8.16
C VAL A 87 0.00 2.65 7.23
N LYS A 88 -0.02 2.24 5.96
CA LYS A 88 0.76 2.89 4.92
C LYS A 88 -0.18 3.52 3.92
N VAL A 89 0.05 4.80 3.59
CA VAL A 89 -0.70 5.51 2.55
C VAL A 89 0.22 5.68 1.34
N LEU A 90 -0.25 5.28 0.16
CA LEU A 90 0.42 5.47 -1.12
C LEU A 90 -0.56 6.02 -2.15
N GLY A 91 -0.06 6.78 -3.13
CA GLY A 91 -0.82 7.08 -4.34
C GLY A 91 -0.74 5.94 -5.35
N ALA A 92 -1.63 5.93 -6.36
CA ALA A 92 -1.60 4.93 -7.43
C ALA A 92 -0.24 4.82 -8.15
N ASP A 93 0.47 5.94 -8.31
CA ASP A 93 1.79 6.02 -8.95
C ASP A 93 2.92 5.34 -8.14
N GLN A 94 2.76 5.24 -6.82
CA GLN A 94 3.80 4.77 -5.91
C GLN A 94 3.58 3.30 -5.47
N LEU A 95 2.62 2.62 -6.10
CA LEU A 95 2.31 1.24 -5.78
C LEU A 95 3.51 0.33 -6.05
N ASN A 96 3.77 -0.59 -5.12
CA ASN A 96 4.81 -1.59 -5.28
C ASN A 96 4.35 -2.97 -4.79
N VAL A 97 5.04 -4.00 -5.30
CA VAL A 97 4.70 -5.39 -5.00
C VAL A 97 4.89 -5.71 -3.52
N TYR A 98 5.94 -5.16 -2.90
CA TYR A 98 6.28 -5.42 -1.50
C TYR A 98 5.17 -4.99 -0.54
N ASP A 99 4.70 -3.75 -0.68
CA ASP A 99 3.66 -3.18 0.18
C ASP A 99 2.32 -3.89 -0.01
N VAL A 100 1.97 -4.25 -1.25
CA VAL A 100 0.75 -5.03 -1.53
C VAL A 100 0.82 -6.41 -0.89
N VAL A 101 1.96 -7.11 -0.97
CA VAL A 101 2.10 -8.44 -0.37
C VAL A 101 2.08 -8.35 1.17
N ARG A 102 2.83 -7.39 1.72
CA ARG A 102 3.02 -7.20 3.16
C ARG A 102 1.73 -6.78 3.87
N ALA A 103 0.97 -5.86 3.28
CA ALA A 103 -0.31 -5.43 3.83
C ALA A 103 -1.30 -6.59 3.85
N GLN A 104 -1.94 -6.85 4.97
CA GLN A 104 -2.99 -7.86 5.04
C GLN A 104 -4.23 -7.37 4.31
N VAL A 105 -4.59 -6.09 4.52
CA VAL A 105 -5.77 -5.45 3.95
C VAL A 105 -5.36 -4.30 3.05
N VAL A 106 -5.96 -4.23 1.86
CA VAL A 106 -5.76 -3.14 0.91
C VAL A 106 -7.08 -2.38 0.78
N VAL A 107 -7.05 -1.08 1.05
CA VAL A 107 -8.22 -0.20 0.93
C VAL A 107 -7.95 0.81 -0.19
N VAL A 108 -8.79 0.81 -1.20
CA VAL A 108 -8.64 1.63 -2.40
C VAL A 108 -9.81 2.60 -2.49
N SER A 109 -9.54 3.88 -2.73
CA SER A 109 -10.60 4.81 -3.08
C SER A 109 -11.07 4.58 -4.53
N GLU A 110 -12.38 4.69 -4.77
CA GLU A 110 -12.95 4.46 -6.11
C GLU A 110 -12.31 5.35 -7.18
N HIS A 111 -11.99 6.60 -6.83
CA HIS A 111 -11.30 7.56 -7.69
C HIS A 111 -9.91 7.09 -8.14
N GLU A 112 -9.19 6.33 -7.31
CA GLU A 112 -7.83 5.86 -7.61
C GLU A 112 -7.84 4.53 -8.40
N LEU A 113 -8.97 3.83 -8.45
CA LEU A 113 -9.06 2.54 -9.13
C LEU A 113 -8.78 2.66 -10.64
N ALA A 114 -9.27 3.73 -11.27
CA ALA A 114 -9.01 4.02 -12.68
C ALA A 114 -7.52 4.32 -12.94
N ALA A 115 -6.90 5.12 -12.07
CA ALA A 115 -5.48 5.46 -12.17
C ALA A 115 -4.57 4.24 -12.00
N ILE A 116 -4.91 3.32 -11.09
CA ILE A 116 -4.18 2.05 -10.94
C ILE A 116 -4.21 1.24 -12.24
N ASN A 117 -5.39 1.14 -12.87
CA ASN A 117 -5.53 0.38 -14.10
C ASN A 117 -4.74 1.02 -15.25
N GLU A 118 -4.74 2.35 -15.37
CA GLU A 118 -4.01 3.06 -16.42
C GLU A 118 -2.49 2.93 -16.27
N VAL A 119 -1.96 3.03 -15.05
CA VAL A 119 -0.51 3.01 -14.79
C VAL A 119 0.07 1.59 -14.85
N TRP A 120 -0.70 0.59 -14.40
CA TRP A 120 -0.20 -0.78 -14.17
C TRP A 120 -0.74 -1.83 -15.15
N SER A 121 -1.50 -1.42 -16.17
CA SER A 121 -1.84 -2.26 -17.33
C SER A 121 -0.65 -2.54 -18.26
#